data_AF-A0A847BV25-F1
#
_entry.id   AF-A0A847BV25-F1
#
_cell.length_a   1.000
_cell.length_b   1.000
_cell.length_c   1.000
_cell.angle_alpha   90.00
_cell.angle_beta   90.00
_cell.angle_gamma   90.00
#
_symmetry.space_group_name_H-M   'P 1'
#
loop_
_entity.id
_entity.type
_entity.pdbx_description
1 polymer ?
#
loop_
_entity_poly.entity_id
_entity_poly.type
_entity_poly.pdbx_seq_one_letter_code
_entity_poly.pdbx_strand_id
1 'polypeptide(L)'
;MKNVVHVTILGQKYAIKSDVSPEEVEKVAAFVNDKIREVVTATATVDSLQAMVLAFLNVASEYLQLRENQRRSEAEMARLLTRMDAVG
;
A
#
# COMPACT_ATOMS: atom_id res chain seq x y z
N MET A 1 3.98 22.71 -2.04
CA MET A 1 3.42 23.46 -0.88
C MET A 1 2.74 22.44 0.01
N LYS A 2 3.03 22.44 1.31
CA LYS A 2 2.38 21.51 2.25
C LYS A 2 0.92 21.90 2.43
N ASN A 3 0.02 20.99 2.09
CA ASN A 3 -1.42 21.14 2.29
C ASN A 3 -1.84 20.39 3.56
N VAL A 4 -2.84 20.92 4.27
CA VAL A 4 -3.51 20.21 5.37
C VAL A 4 -4.80 19.62 4.81
N VAL A 5 -4.89 18.29 4.80
CA VAL A 5 -6.06 17.55 4.29
C VAL A 5 -6.73 16.86 5.47
N HIS A 6 -8.06 17.01 5.57
CA HIS A 6 -8.84 16.37 6.62
C HIS A 6 -9.43 15.08 6.06
N VAL A 7 -9.09 13.95 6.68
CA VAL A 7 -9.59 12.63 6.28
C VAL A 7 -10.24 11.93 7.47
N THR A 8 -11.08 10.94 7.19
CA THR A 8 -11.68 10.09 8.22
C THR A 8 -11.19 8.65 8.04
N ILE A 9 -10.57 8.08 9.07
CA ILE A 9 -10.10 6.70 9.10
C ILE A 9 -10.77 6.02 10.29
N LEU A 10 -11.51 4.92 10.06
CA LEU A 10 -12.30 4.24 11.09
C LEU A 10 -13.25 5.16 11.90
N GLY A 11 -13.87 6.13 11.22
CA GLY A 11 -14.74 7.11 11.88
C GLY A 11 -14.00 8.17 12.70
N GLN A 12 -12.67 8.09 12.81
CA GLN A 12 -11.84 9.10 13.46
C GLN A 12 -11.31 10.10 12.44
N LYS A 13 -11.36 11.40 12.78
CA LYS A 13 -10.89 12.48 11.91
C LYS A 13 -9.41 12.75 12.14
N TYR A 14 -8.65 12.84 11.05
CA TYR A 14 -7.23 13.17 11.05
C TYR A 14 -6.95 14.39 10.17
N ALA A 15 -6.02 15.23 10.61
CA ALA A 15 -5.47 16.33 9.82
C ALA A 15 -4.07 15.92 9.32
N ILE A 16 -3.97 15.56 8.04
CA ILE A 16 -2.74 15.11 7.40
C ILE A 16 -2.04 16.30 6.75
N LYS A 17 -0.80 16.58 7.18
CA LYS A 17 0.09 17.51 6.46
C LYS A 17 0.85 16.73 5.39
N SER A 18 0.64 17.08 4.12
CA SER A 18 1.25 16.37 3.00
C SER A 18 1.77 17.30 1.91
N ASP A 19 2.81 16.87 1.22
CA ASP A 19 3.33 17.50 0.00
C ASP A 19 2.64 16.98 -1.27
N VAL A 20 1.87 15.89 -1.18
CA VAL A 20 1.04 15.37 -2.28
C VAL A 20 -0.33 16.07 -2.36
N SER A 21 -1.03 15.85 -3.47
CA SER A 21 -2.33 16.48 -3.71
C SER A 21 -3.40 16.03 -2.69
N PRO A 22 -4.40 16.88 -2.38
CA PRO A 22 -5.52 16.46 -1.52
C PRO A 22 -6.23 15.20 -2.01
N GLU A 23 -6.44 15.07 -3.33
CA GLU A 23 -7.06 13.90 -3.95
C GLU A 23 -6.27 12.61 -3.67
N GLU A 24 -4.94 12.68 -3.72
CA GLU A 24 -4.07 11.53 -3.44
C GLU A 24 -4.14 11.13 -1.95
N VAL A 25 -4.16 12.11 -1.04
CA VAL A 25 -4.34 11.83 0.40
C VAL A 25 -5.71 11.19 0.68
N GLU A 26 -6.77 11.67 0.04
CA GLU A 26 -8.12 11.11 0.15
C GLU A 26 -8.18 9.68 -0.40
N LYS A 27 -7.56 9.42 -1.56
CA LYS A 27 -7.42 8.07 -2.13
C LYS A 27 -6.71 7.12 -1.16
N VAL A 28 -5.61 7.55 -0.56
CA VAL A 28 -4.89 6.74 0.43
C VAL A 28 -5.75 6.47 1.65
N ALA A 29 -6.48 7.46 2.16
CA ALA A 29 -7.38 7.27 3.31
C ALA A 29 -8.54 6.30 2.99
N ALA A 30 -9.11 6.37 1.79
CA ALA A 30 -10.12 5.43 1.33
C ALA A 30 -9.56 4.00 1.28
N PHE A 31 -8.39 3.81 0.67
CA PHE A 31 -7.70 2.52 0.62
C PHE A 31 -7.44 1.94 2.01
N VAL A 32 -6.97 2.75 2.96
CA VAL A 32 -6.73 2.32 4.34
C VAL A 32 -8.03 1.85 4.99
N ASN A 33 -9.13 2.59 4.84
CA ASN A 33 -10.43 2.19 5.37
C ASN A 33 -10.90 0.84 4.80
N ASP A 34 -10.73 0.62 3.50
CA ASP A 34 -11.13 -0.61 2.84
C ASP A 34 -10.31 -1.80 3.35
N LYS A 35 -8.98 -1.65 3.50
CA LYS A 35 -8.13 -2.71 4.06
C LYS A 35 -8.48 -3.06 5.50
N ILE A 36 -8.88 -2.08 6.30
CA ILE A 36 -9.33 -2.37 7.67
C ILE A 36 -10.70 -3.07 7.65
N ARG A 37 -11.62 -2.63 6.78
CA ARG A 37 -12.94 -3.26 6.63
C ARG A 37 -12.84 -4.72 6.19
N GLU A 38 -11.92 -5.05 5.28
CA GLU A 38 -11.63 -6.42 4.86
C GLU A 38 -11.26 -7.30 6.07
N VAL A 39 -10.36 -6.81 6.93
CA VAL A 39 -9.93 -7.54 8.14
C VAL A 39 -11.05 -7.71 9.15
N VAL A 40 -11.81 -6.65 9.44
CA VAL A 40 -12.95 -6.70 10.38
C VAL A 40 -13.97 -7.73 9.89
N THR A 41 -14.25 -7.74 8.59
CA THR A 41 -15.20 -8.69 7.98
C THR A 41 -14.67 -10.12 8.04
N ALA A 42 -13.39 -10.34 7.79
CA ALA A 42 -12.77 -11.66 7.75
C ALA A 42 -12.56 -12.30 9.14
N THR A 43 -12.30 -11.48 10.16
CA THR A 43 -11.93 -11.96 11.51
C THR A 43 -13.06 -11.85 12.53
N ALA A 44 -14.15 -11.14 12.20
CA ALA A 44 -15.22 -10.77 13.13
C ALA A 44 -14.73 -10.08 14.42
N THR A 45 -13.54 -9.49 14.41
CA THR A 45 -13.00 -8.76 15.56
C THR A 45 -13.67 -7.40 15.71
N VAL A 46 -13.99 -7.03 16.95
CA VAL A 46 -14.48 -5.68 17.30
C VAL A 46 -13.35 -4.77 17.79
N ASP A 47 -12.14 -5.30 17.95
CA ASP A 47 -10.96 -4.53 18.35
C ASP A 47 -10.38 -3.78 17.15
N SER A 48 -10.61 -2.47 17.12
CA SER A 48 -10.11 -1.58 16.06
C SER A 48 -8.59 -1.58 15.94
N LEU A 49 -7.85 -1.70 17.05
CA LEU A 49 -6.39 -1.69 17.02
C LEU A 49 -5.87 -3.00 16.42
N GLN A 50 -6.41 -4.13 16.84
CA GLN A 50 -6.05 -5.43 16.27
C GLN A 50 -6.37 -5.48 14.77
N ALA A 51 -7.54 -4.98 14.36
CA ALA A 51 -7.92 -4.90 12.95
C ALA A 51 -6.96 -4.01 12.15
N MET A 52 -6.56 -2.86 12.69
CA MET A 52 -5.57 -1.97 12.04
C MET A 52 -4.20 -2.65 11.89
N VAL A 53 -3.72 -3.33 12.92
CA VAL A 53 -2.42 -4.03 12.88
C VAL A 53 -2.45 -5.12 11.81
N LEU A 54 -3.50 -5.94 11.77
CA LEU A 54 -3.66 -6.99 10.76
C LEU A 54 -3.78 -6.40 9.34
N ALA A 55 -4.51 -5.29 9.16
CA ALA A 55 -4.60 -4.62 7.86
C ALA A 55 -3.23 -4.12 7.40
N PHE A 56 -2.44 -3.54 8.31
CA PHE A 56 -1.07 -3.11 8.03
C PHE A 56 -0.17 -4.30 7.65
N LEU A 57 -0.27 -5.43 8.35
CA LEU A 57 0.51 -6.64 8.03
C LEU A 57 0.17 -7.16 6.63
N ASN A 58 -1.10 -7.17 6.24
CA ASN A 58 -1.53 -7.57 4.91
C ASN A 58 -0.96 -6.63 3.83
N VAL A 59 -1.10 -5.32 4.01
CA VAL A 59 -0.56 -4.32 3.07
C VAL A 59 0.97 -4.41 2.96
N ALA A 60 1.67 -4.59 4.08
CA ALA A 60 3.13 -4.76 4.09
C ALA A 60 3.55 -6.03 3.34
N SER A 61 2.81 -7.14 3.52
CA SER A 61 3.05 -8.38 2.78
C SER A 61 2.87 -8.19 1.28
N GLU A 62 1.76 -7.58 0.84
CA GLU A 62 1.49 -7.27 -0.57
C GLU A 62 2.60 -6.40 -1.18
N TYR A 63 3.05 -5.37 -0.46
CA TYR A 63 4.12 -4.49 -0.90
C TYR A 63 5.46 -5.23 -1.05
N LEU A 64 5.83 -6.06 -0.07
CA LEU A 64 7.07 -6.83 -0.12
C LEU A 64 7.07 -7.85 -1.26
N GLN A 65 5.93 -8.51 -1.51
CA GLN A 65 5.77 -9.42 -2.64
C GLN A 65 5.88 -8.69 -3.99
N LEU A 66 5.24 -7.52 -4.12
CA LEU A 66 5.34 -6.70 -5.33
C LEU A 66 6.80 -6.31 -5.62
N ARG A 67 7.54 -5.87 -4.60
CA ARG A 67 8.95 -5.48 -4.71
C ARG A 67 9.87 -6.67 -5.06
N GLU A 68 9.58 -7.86 -4.55
CA GLU A 68 10.29 -9.09 -4.93
C GLU A 68 10.04 -9.44 -6.40
N ASN A 69 8.78 -9.38 -6.85
CA ASN A 69 8.42 -9.66 -8.23
C ASN A 69 9.05 -8.67 -9.22
N GLN A 70 9.10 -7.38 -8.87
CA GLN A 70 9.80 -6.35 -9.65
C GLN A 70 11.29 -6.69 -9.80
N ARG A 71 11.99 -6.99 -8.70
CA ARG A 71 13.41 -7.39 -8.75
C ARG A 71 13.65 -8.63 -9.60
N ARG A 72 12.77 -9.63 -9.53
CA ARG A 72 12.85 -10.83 -10.37
C ARG A 72 12.69 -10.49 -11.85
N SER A 73 11.70 -9.68 -12.19
CA SER A 73 11.46 -9.24 -13.56
C SER A 73 12.65 -8.45 -14.12
N GLU A 74 13.23 -7.54 -13.34
CA GLU A 74 14.42 -6.77 -13.72
C GLU A 74 15.63 -7.68 -13.97
N ALA A 75 15.86 -8.66 -13.09
CA ALA A 75 16.93 -9.63 -13.24
C ALA A 75 16.74 -10.51 -14.49
N GLU A 76 15.51 -10.90 -14.80
CA GLU A 76 15.19 -11.67 -16.00
C GLU A 76 15.42 -10.85 -17.28
N MET A 77 14.94 -9.60 -17.32
CA MET A 77 15.19 -8.69 -18.44
C MET A 77 16.69 -8.49 -18.67
N ALA A 78 17.47 -8.25 -17.61
CA ALA A 78 18.92 -8.10 -17.71
C ALA A 78 19.59 -9.37 -18.28
N ARG A 79 19.17 -10.56 -17.83
CA ARG A 79 19.68 -11.84 -18.37
C ARG A 79 19.36 -12.01 -19.85
N LEU A 80 18.16 -11.62 -20.29
CA LEU A 80 17.78 -11.73 -21.70
C LEU A 80 18.60 -10.79 -22.59
N LEU A 81 18.84 -9.55 -22.15
CA LEU A 81 19.70 -8.60 -22.86
C LEU A 81 21.12 -9.15 -23.04
N THR A 82 21.75 -9.66 -21.97
CA THR A 82 23.10 -10.25 -22.06
C THR A 82 23.16 -11.45 -23.02
N ARG A 83 22.09 -12.25 -23.10
CA ARG A 83 22.02 -13.38 -24.05
C ARG A 83 21.89 -12.92 -25.50
N MET A 84 21.18 -11.81 -25.74
CA MET A 84 21.06 -11.24 -27.09
C MET A 84 22.40 -10.67 -27.57
N ASP A 85 23.13 -9.97 -26.69
CA ASP A 85 24.46 -9.42 -26.99
C ASP A 85 25.50 -10.51 -27.27
N ALA A 86 25.33 -11.72 -26.71
CA ALA A 86 26.25 -12.84 -26.91
C ALA A 86 25.99 -13.65 -28.20
N VAL A 87 24.91 -13.36 -28.93
CA VAL A 87 24.51 -14.07 -30.15
C VAL A 87 24.77 -13.24 -31.42
N GLY A 88 25.15 -11.96 -31.29
CA GLY A 88 25.63 -11.10 -32.38
C GLY A 88 27.15 -11.05 -32.47
#